data_AF-A0A841JCI1-F1
#
_entry.id   AF-A0A841JCI1-F1
#
_cell.length_a   1.000
_cell.length_b   1.000
_cell.length_c   1.000
_cell.angle_alpha   90.00
_cell.angle_beta   90.00
_cell.angle_gamma   90.00
#
_symmetry.space_group_name_H-M   'P 1'
#
loop_
_entity.id
_entity.type
_entity.pdbx_description
1 polymer ?
#
loop_
_entity_poly.entity_id
_entity_poly.type
_entity_poly.pdbx_seq_one_letter_code
_entity_poly.pdbx_strand_id
1 'polypeptide(L)'
;MTKFQAEIDVMPKKEILDPQGKAVTGSMKNLGLAEIQNVRIGKHITLEIEADSAETAHAKVDQACKNLLANLIMESYTFKIQQVA
;
A
#
# COMPACT_ATOMS: atom_id res chain seq x y z
N MET A 1 25.05 -4.45 -9.97
CA MET A 1 23.74 -4.02 -9.46
C MET A 1 23.30 -4.99 -8.40
N THR A 2 22.74 -4.47 -7.31
CA THR A 2 22.21 -5.24 -6.19
C THR A 2 20.71 -5.39 -6.37
N LYS A 3 20.16 -6.56 -6.04
CA LYS A 3 18.73 -6.82 -6.10
C LYS A 3 18.07 -6.39 -4.79
N PHE A 4 16.95 -5.70 -4.90
CA PHE A 4 16.13 -5.26 -3.78
C PHE A 4 14.70 -5.73 -3.96
N GLN A 5 14.02 -5.98 -2.85
CA GLN A 5 12.59 -6.24 -2.80
C GLN A 5 11.91 -5.05 -2.10
N ALA A 6 10.81 -4.57 -2.68
CA ALA A 6 9.98 -3.53 -2.10
C ALA A 6 8.60 -4.08 -1.72
N GLU A 7 8.13 -3.69 -0.55
CA GLU A 7 6.78 -3.91 -0.05
C GLU A 7 6.08 -2.57 0.09
N ILE A 8 4.97 -2.39 -0.63
CA ILE A 8 4.29 -1.11 -0.78
C ILE A 8 2.85 -1.28 -0.32
N ASP A 9 2.46 -0.52 0.70
CA ASP A 9 1.09 -0.40 1.16
C ASP A 9 0.45 0.84 0.55
N VAL A 10 -0.66 0.67 -0.16
CA VAL A 10 -1.46 1.76 -0.74
C VAL A 10 -2.83 1.76 -0.08
N MET A 11 -3.19 2.85 0.57
CA MET A 11 -4.46 3.03 1.27
C MET A 11 -5.22 4.23 0.72
N PRO A 12 -6.55 4.20 0.62
CA PRO A 12 -7.34 5.40 0.38
C PRO A 12 -6.99 6.46 1.44
N LYS A 13 -6.97 7.74 1.08
CA LYS A 13 -6.78 8.84 2.03
C LYS A 13 -7.91 8.86 3.05
N LYS A 14 -7.62 9.32 4.28
CA LYS A 14 -8.60 9.31 5.39
C LYS A 14 -9.87 10.11 5.06
N GLU A 15 -9.73 11.19 4.31
CA GLU A 15 -10.83 12.05 3.83
C GLU A 15 -11.67 11.43 2.71
N ILE A 16 -11.18 10.37 2.07
CA ILE A 16 -11.87 9.69 0.98
C ILE A 16 -12.66 8.49 1.53
N LEU A 17 -13.89 8.36 1.05
CA LEU A 17 -14.72 7.20 1.33
C LEU A 17 -14.10 5.95 0.70
N ASP A 18 -13.96 4.90 1.50
CA ASP A 18 -13.61 3.56 1.06
C ASP A 18 -14.88 2.68 1.04
N PRO A 19 -15.50 2.44 -0.14
CA PRO A 19 -16.71 1.64 -0.24
C PRO A 19 -16.51 0.18 0.20
N GLN A 20 -15.32 -0.38 -0.03
CA GLN A 20 -15.02 -1.77 0.31
C GLN A 20 -14.91 -1.92 1.83
N GLY A 21 -14.13 -1.06 2.48
CA GLY A 21 -14.02 -1.02 3.94
C GLY A 21 -15.37 -0.77 4.63
N LYS A 22 -16.22 0.09 4.07
CA LYS A 22 -17.58 0.32 4.56
C LYS A 22 -18.45 -0.94 4.48
N ALA A 23 -18.42 -1.65 3.35
CA ALA A 23 -19.18 -2.89 3.17
C ALA A 23 -18.72 -3.97 4.15
N VAL A 24 -17.40 -4.12 4.35
CA VAL A 24 -16.84 -5.08 5.30
C VAL A 24 -17.19 -4.71 6.75
N THR A 25 -17.10 -3.43 7.13
CA THR A 25 -17.54 -2.96 8.46
C THR A 25 -19.00 -3.31 8.73
N GLY A 26 -19.88 -3.17 7.75
CA GLY A 26 -21.28 -3.57 7.87
C GLY A 26 -21.45 -5.08 8.08
N SER A 27 -20.62 -5.88 7.42
CA SER A 27 -20.66 -7.35 7.48
C SER A 27 -20.15 -7.90 8.82
N MET A 28 -19.22 -7.21 9.49
CA MET A 28 -18.68 -7.63 10.80
C MET A 28 -19.79 -7.79 11.86
N LYS A 29 -20.80 -6.92 11.84
CA LYS A 29 -21.96 -7.03 12.74
C LYS A 29 -22.73 -8.34 12.56
N ASN A 30 -22.91 -8.78 11.32
CA ASN A 30 -23.62 -10.02 11.01
C ASN A 30 -22.82 -11.26 11.45
N LEU A 31 -21.50 -11.12 11.62
CA LEU A 31 -20.60 -12.17 12.11
C LEU A 31 -20.43 -12.14 13.65
N GLY A 32 -21.16 -11.27 14.35
CA GLY A 32 -21.03 -11.12 15.81
C GLY A 32 -19.80 -10.32 16.27
N LEU A 33 -19.09 -9.66 15.35
CA LEU A 33 -17.88 -8.87 15.59
C LEU A 33 -18.18 -7.36 15.60
N ALA A 34 -19.21 -6.96 16.35
CA ALA A 34 -19.72 -5.58 16.34
C ALA A 34 -18.75 -4.55 16.94
N GLU A 35 -17.73 -4.99 17.68
CA GLU A 35 -16.65 -4.15 18.22
C GLU A 35 -15.65 -3.70 17.15
N ILE A 36 -15.56 -4.43 16.02
CA ILE A 36 -14.68 -4.06 14.91
C ILE A 36 -15.37 -2.99 14.07
N GLN A 37 -14.81 -1.79 14.08
CA GLN A 37 -15.35 -0.62 13.40
C GLN A 37 -14.32 0.01 12.47
N ASN A 38 -14.81 0.79 11.50
CA ASN A 38 -13.98 1.58 10.59
C ASN A 38 -12.93 0.73 9.86
N VAL A 39 -13.34 -0.42 9.34
CA VAL A 39 -12.48 -1.25 8.49
C VAL A 39 -12.12 -0.45 7.25
N ARG A 40 -10.83 -0.42 6.92
CA ARG A 40 -10.27 0.23 5.74
C ARG A 40 -9.54 -0.82 4.92
N ILE A 41 -9.72 -0.80 3.61
CA ILE A 41 -9.15 -1.74 2.67
C ILE A 41 -8.25 -0.97 1.70
N GLY A 42 -7.10 -1.56 1.42
CA GLY A 42 -6.13 -1.04 0.47
C GLY A 42 -5.44 -2.17 -0.26
N LYS A 43 -4.34 -1.84 -0.93
CA LYS A 43 -3.52 -2.76 -1.72
C LYS A 43 -2.18 -2.94 -1.03
N HIS A 44 -1.70 -4.18 -0.98
CA HIS A 44 -0.30 -4.48 -0.70
C HIS A 44 0.35 -4.97 -1.99
N ILE A 45 1.44 -4.32 -2.39
CA ILE A 45 2.13 -4.56 -3.66
C ILE A 45 3.58 -4.94 -3.36
N THR A 46 4.03 -6.06 -3.92
CA THR A 46 5.42 -6.52 -3.82
C THR A 46 6.08 -6.44 -5.19
N LEU A 47 7.32 -5.95 -5.25
CA LEU A 47 8.11 -5.94 -6.49
C LEU A 47 9.60 -6.12 -6.21
N GLU A 48 10.34 -6.45 -7.25
CA GLU A 48 11.80 -6.55 -7.21
C GLU A 48 12.42 -5.48 -8.11
N ILE A 49 13.60 -4.98 -7.73
CA ILE A 49 14.32 -3.96 -8.48
C ILE A 49 15.83 -4.15 -8.38
N GLU A 50 16.51 -4.06 -9.51
CA GLU A 50 17.96 -3.98 -9.57
C GLU A 50 18.42 -2.52 -9.55
N ALA A 51 19.35 -2.20 -8.66
CA ALA A 51 19.86 -0.85 -8.49
C ALA A 51 21.30 -0.85 -7.96
N ASP A 52 22.03 0.24 -8.16
CA ASP A 52 23.42 0.36 -7.72
C ASP A 52 23.56 0.62 -6.22
N SER A 53 22.50 1.14 -5.59
CA SER A 53 22.43 1.42 -4.16
C SER A 53 21.00 1.38 -3.62
N ALA A 54 20.85 1.26 -2.31
CA ALA A 54 19.54 1.33 -1.65
C ALA A 54 18.82 2.67 -1.92
N GLU A 55 19.55 3.78 -2.02
CA GLU A 55 19.00 5.10 -2.33
C GLU A 55 18.41 5.14 -3.75
N THR A 56 19.13 4.59 -4.74
CA THR A 56 18.63 4.50 -6.11
C THR A 56 17.42 3.56 -6.23
N ALA A 57 17.39 2.47 -5.48
CA ALA A 57 16.20 1.61 -5.39
C ALA A 57 15.01 2.39 -4.79
N HIS A 58 15.23 3.14 -3.71
CA HIS A 58 14.22 3.97 -3.07
C HIS A 58 13.62 4.99 -4.02
N ALA A 59 14.45 5.73 -4.75
CA ALA A 59 14.00 6.74 -5.70
C ALA A 59 13.16 6.13 -6.83
N LYS A 60 13.56 4.98 -7.37
CA LYS A 60 12.81 4.30 -8.44
C LYS A 60 11.46 3.76 -7.96
N VAL A 61 11.40 3.17 -6.75
CA VAL A 61 10.14 2.69 -6.16
C VAL A 61 9.20 3.86 -5.89
N ASP A 62 9.71 4.95 -5.33
CA ASP A 62 8.93 6.16 -5.09
C ASP A 62 8.35 6.74 -6.40
N GLN A 63 9.16 6.78 -7.45
CA GLN A 63 8.72 7.19 -8.79
C GLN A 63 7.62 6.26 -9.33
N ALA A 64 7.75 4.94 -9.19
CA ALA A 64 6.73 3.98 -9.62
C ALA A 64 5.41 4.18 -8.86
N CYS A 65 5.47 4.43 -7.54
CA CYS A 65 4.30 4.73 -6.73
C CYS A 65 3.59 6.00 -7.19
N LYS A 66 4.34 7.09 -7.43
CA LYS A 66 3.78 8.38 -7.87
C LYS A 66 3.15 8.33 -9.25
N ASN A 67 3.76 7.57 -10.17
CA ASN A 67 3.35 7.57 -11.57
C ASN A 67 2.28 6.53 -11.90
N LEU A 68 2.20 5.43 -11.15
CA LEU A 68 1.36 4.30 -11.55
C LEU A 68 0.68 3.56 -10.39
N LEU A 69 1.41 3.22 -9.33
CA LEU A 69 0.89 2.25 -8.35
C LEU A 69 -0.14 2.86 -7.39
N ALA A 70 -0.09 4.18 -7.18
CA ALA A 70 -1.02 4.91 -6.34
C ALA A 70 -1.66 6.08 -7.09
N ASN A 71 -2.98 6.19 -7.00
CA ASN A 71 -3.68 7.40 -7.42
C ASN A 71 -3.55 8.47 -6.32
N LEU A 72 -2.54 9.34 -6.42
CA LEU A 72 -2.21 10.33 -5.37
C LEU A 72 -3.31 11.34 -5.05
N ILE A 73 -4.34 11.46 -5.89
CA ILE A 73 -5.51 12.29 -5.56
C ILE A 73 -6.32 11.59 -4.46
N MET A 74 -6.55 10.27 -4.60
CA MET A 74 -7.45 9.48 -3.75
C MET A 74 -6.74 8.64 -2.70
N GLU A 75 -5.49 8.27 -2.93
CA GLU A 75 -4.72 7.29 -2.17
C GLU A 75 -3.44 7.92 -1.60
N SER A 76 -2.90 7.28 -0.57
CA SER A 76 -1.58 7.49 -0.01
C SER A 76 -0.84 6.16 0.04
N TYR A 77 0.49 6.19 -0.07
CA TYR A 77 1.29 4.98 -0.01
C TYR A 77 2.45 5.11 0.98
N THR A 78 2.87 3.98 1.52
CA THR A 78 4.11 3.82 2.27
C THR A 78 4.81 2.58 1.75
N PHE A 79 6.14 2.55 1.79
CA PHE A 79 6.87 1.38 1.34
C PHE A 79 8.14 1.16 2.14
N LYS A 80 8.59 -0.10 2.15
CA LYS A 80 9.88 -0.53 2.69
C LYS A 80 10.66 -1.23 1.59
N ILE A 81 11.97 -1.10 1.64
CA ILE A 81 12.89 -1.79 0.73
C ILE A 81 13.90 -2.56 1.54
N GLN A 82 14.18 -3.79 1.11
CA GLN A 82 15.24 -4.62 1.63
C GLN A 82 16.11 -5.17 0.51
N GLN A 83 17.42 -5.25 0.75
CA GLN A 83 18.31 -5.98 -0.15
C GLN A 83 17.98 -7.47 -0.08
N VAL A 84 17.87 -8.12 -1.23
CA VAL A 84 17.74 -9.58 -1.33
C VAL A 84 19.09 -10.16 -1.75
N ALA A 85 19.45 -11.29 -1.13
CA ALA A 85 20.73 -11.98 -1.33
C ALA A 85 20.82 -12.63 -2.71
#